data_AF-A0A5A7XNN3-F1
#
_entry.id   AF-A0A5A7XNN3-F1
#
_cell.length_a   1.000
_cell.length_b   1.000
_cell.length_c   1.000
_cell.angle_alpha   90.00
_cell.angle_beta   90.00
_cell.angle_gamma   90.00
#
_symmetry.space_group_name_H-M   'P 1'
#
loop_
_entity.id
_entity.type
_entity.pdbx_description
1 polymer ?
#
loop_
_entity_poly.entity_id
_entity_poly.type
_entity_poly.pdbx_seq_one_letter_code
_entity_poly.pdbx_strand_id
1 'polypeptide(L)'
;MRSVLILLAVLVGVLASSTAPAGADTQPLPDLSGYTTVSTYPFVMGDEVYFQTPDGLLCAIQPARNAAGCDGRLPGTPDEVDEIAVTPDSSTRGLLATANHRFVKSTGNAAPLLREGQKIAFGDFECAVGADSFTACVKGDPVSQWMVVSPKGTGIGPRTPGLAPGFPDPNDFILGDETYIVGQGAKNLFPVFTVEGGLTCSIMVFSGGEIGCDGPLPGVAGGENEVFLQLPGAAGIRRTDVPRFARPAYPGAVKQLPVGHRVRGIGSDCMAIPGGVACTATLDGVVYAFQVTPKGVSTYGG
;
A
#
# COMPACT_ATOMS: atom_id res chain seq x y z
N MET A 1 18.52 -66.58 10.93
CA MET A 1 17.83 -65.60 10.07
C MET A 1 16.75 -64.91 10.86
N ARG A 2 16.96 -63.65 11.26
CA ARG A 2 15.92 -62.71 11.74
C ARG A 2 16.56 -61.33 11.79
N SER A 3 16.35 -60.59 10.71
CA SER A 3 16.76 -59.20 10.53
C SER A 3 15.87 -58.30 11.39
N VAL A 4 16.46 -57.45 12.23
CA VAL A 4 15.73 -56.37 12.92
C VAL A 4 16.18 -55.05 12.30
N LEU A 5 15.22 -54.38 11.65
CA LEU A 5 15.38 -53.08 11.01
C LEU A 5 15.62 -51.97 12.04
N ILE A 6 16.58 -51.10 11.70
CA ILE A 6 16.85 -49.81 12.33
C ILE A 6 15.86 -48.80 11.75
N LEU A 7 15.11 -48.09 12.60
CA LEU A 7 14.36 -46.89 12.20
C LEU A 7 15.06 -45.66 12.81
N LEU A 8 15.75 -44.88 11.98
CA LEU A 8 16.18 -43.52 12.31
C LEU A 8 15.03 -42.55 12.00
N ALA A 9 14.50 -41.89 13.02
CA ALA A 9 13.60 -40.74 12.83
C ALA A 9 14.45 -39.46 12.78
N VAL A 10 14.56 -38.87 11.59
CA VAL A 10 15.15 -37.53 11.41
C VAL A 10 14.02 -36.51 11.52
N LEU A 11 13.91 -35.83 12.67
CA LEU A 11 13.08 -34.64 12.81
C LEU A 11 13.87 -33.44 12.22
N VAL A 12 13.51 -33.03 11.00
CA VAL A 12 13.91 -31.71 10.49
C VAL A 12 12.92 -30.69 11.04
N GLY A 13 13.31 -30.00 12.10
CA GLY A 13 12.58 -28.85 12.62
C GLY A 13 12.70 -27.67 11.65
N VAL A 14 11.65 -27.43 10.86
CA VAL A 14 11.51 -26.21 10.06
C VAL A 14 11.22 -25.08 11.04
N LEU A 15 12.23 -24.25 11.31
CA LEU A 15 12.04 -22.95 11.95
C LEU A 15 11.27 -22.06 10.98
N ALA A 16 9.96 -21.95 11.17
CA ALA A 16 9.15 -20.95 10.51
C ALA A 16 9.56 -19.57 11.05
N SER A 17 10.44 -18.88 10.32
CA SER A 17 10.70 -17.47 10.52
C SER A 17 9.39 -16.73 10.32
N SER A 18 8.77 -16.31 11.42
CA SER A 18 7.62 -15.42 11.40
C SER A 18 8.16 -14.05 10.99
N THR A 19 8.07 -13.72 9.71
CA THR A 19 8.21 -12.36 9.21
C THR A 19 6.99 -11.58 9.71
N ALA A 20 7.05 -11.10 10.96
CA ALA A 20 6.24 -9.97 11.33
C ALA A 20 6.51 -8.87 10.28
N PRO A 21 5.49 -8.18 9.75
CA PRO A 21 5.76 -6.98 8.99
C PRO A 21 6.52 -6.08 9.97
N ALA A 22 7.77 -5.79 9.64
CA ALA A 22 8.47 -4.71 10.29
C ALA A 22 7.52 -3.53 10.16
N GLY A 23 7.01 -3.02 11.28
CA GLY A 23 6.35 -1.73 11.29
C GLY A 23 7.39 -0.78 10.72
N ALA A 24 7.24 -0.42 9.44
CA ALA A 24 8.14 0.50 8.81
C ALA A 24 8.07 1.75 9.68
N ASP A 25 9.18 2.08 10.34
CA ASP A 25 9.27 3.34 11.07
C ASP A 25 8.83 4.42 10.08
N THR A 26 7.83 5.20 10.51
CA THR A 26 7.23 6.23 9.68
C THR A 26 8.34 7.07 9.07
N GLN A 27 8.35 7.18 7.73
CA GLN A 27 9.41 7.91 7.06
C GLN A 27 9.40 9.36 7.57
N PRO A 28 10.45 9.84 8.24
CA PRO A 28 10.49 11.20 8.74
C PRO A 28 10.47 12.17 7.56
N LEU A 29 9.95 13.38 7.79
CA LEU A 29 10.02 14.46 6.81
C LEU A 29 11.50 14.74 6.50
N PRO A 30 11.95 14.60 5.24
CA PRO A 30 13.33 14.88 4.87
C PRO A 30 13.61 16.39 4.87
N ASP A 31 14.78 16.78 5.36
CA ASP A 31 15.28 18.15 5.23
C ASP A 31 16.05 18.31 3.91
N LEU A 32 15.48 19.09 2.98
CA LEU A 32 16.08 19.36 1.68
C LEU A 32 16.78 20.73 1.60
N SER A 33 16.93 21.44 2.72
CA SER A 33 17.51 22.79 2.75
C SER A 33 19.02 22.80 2.46
N GLY A 34 19.72 21.71 2.77
CA GLY A 34 21.17 21.58 2.56
C GLY A 34 21.58 21.24 1.12
N TYR A 35 20.64 20.98 0.21
CA TYR A 35 20.93 20.59 -1.17
C TYR A 35 21.05 21.80 -2.09
N THR A 36 21.98 21.73 -3.04
CA THR A 36 22.16 22.77 -4.05
C THR A 36 21.05 22.67 -5.10
N THR A 37 20.18 23.68 -5.19
CA THR A 37 19.20 23.77 -6.26
C THR A 37 19.89 23.96 -7.61
N VAL A 38 19.63 23.05 -8.55
CA VAL A 38 20.14 23.15 -9.93
C VAL A 38 19.06 23.65 -10.89
N SER A 39 19.48 24.19 -12.03
CA SER A 39 18.56 24.57 -13.10
C SER A 39 17.79 23.35 -13.59
N THR A 40 16.48 23.50 -13.80
CA THR A 40 15.61 22.45 -14.34
C THR A 40 15.77 22.26 -15.85
N TYR A 41 16.32 23.23 -16.56
CA TYR A 41 16.44 23.24 -18.02
C TYR A 41 16.94 21.91 -18.65
N PRO A 42 18.02 21.26 -18.16
CA PRO A 42 18.48 20.01 -18.75
C PRO A 42 17.53 18.83 -18.49
N PHE A 43 16.65 18.92 -17.50
CA PHE A 43 15.77 17.84 -17.02
C PHE A 43 14.33 17.96 -17.54
N VAL A 44 13.93 19.12 -18.06
CA VAL A 44 12.57 19.36 -18.55
C VAL A 44 12.32 18.64 -19.88
N MET A 45 11.22 17.91 -19.95
CA MET A 45 10.68 17.29 -21.16
C MET A 45 9.19 17.58 -21.23
N GLY A 46 8.78 18.53 -22.07
CA GLY A 46 7.40 19.02 -22.06
C GLY A 46 7.11 19.83 -20.80
N ASP A 47 6.06 19.45 -20.07
CA ASP A 47 5.62 20.05 -18.81
C ASP A 47 6.06 19.27 -17.56
N GLU A 48 6.97 18.30 -17.75
CA GLU A 48 7.44 17.40 -16.71
C GLU A 48 8.98 17.47 -16.59
N VAL A 49 9.50 17.07 -15.43
CA VAL A 49 10.93 16.96 -15.18
C VAL A 49 11.29 15.51 -14.95
N TYR A 50 12.31 15.00 -15.64
CA TYR A 50 12.82 13.64 -15.49
C TYR A 50 14.30 13.66 -15.13
N PHE A 51 14.71 12.81 -14.20
CA PHE A 51 16.11 12.63 -13.84
C PHE A 51 16.43 11.18 -13.45
N GLN A 52 17.68 10.79 -13.61
CA GLN A 52 18.21 9.55 -13.04
C GLN A 52 18.98 9.86 -11.76
N THR A 53 18.95 8.93 -10.82
CA THR A 53 19.81 8.95 -9.64
C THR A 53 21.08 8.14 -9.91
N PRO A 54 22.19 8.35 -9.17
CA PRO A 54 23.43 7.60 -9.33
C PRO A 54 23.28 6.09 -9.13
N ASP A 55 22.33 5.67 -8.30
CA ASP A 55 21.96 4.28 -8.03
C ASP A 55 20.94 3.69 -9.03
N GLY A 56 20.55 4.47 -10.05
CA GLY A 56 19.83 3.96 -11.22
C GLY A 56 18.31 4.07 -11.16
N LEU A 57 17.74 4.77 -10.18
CA LEU A 57 16.32 5.09 -10.17
C LEU A 57 16.01 6.09 -11.29
N LEU A 58 14.85 5.93 -11.92
CA LEU A 58 14.30 6.89 -12.86
C LEU A 58 13.18 7.65 -12.17
N CYS A 59 13.39 8.94 -11.93
CA CYS A 59 12.45 9.76 -11.18
C CYS A 59 11.87 10.85 -12.07
N ALA A 60 10.65 11.28 -11.73
CA ALA A 60 10.04 12.43 -12.39
C ALA A 60 9.19 13.29 -11.44
N ILE A 61 9.03 14.55 -11.83
CA ILE A 61 8.05 15.48 -11.29
C ILE A 61 7.04 15.76 -12.39
N GLN A 62 5.77 15.46 -12.13
CA GLN A 62 4.66 15.53 -13.06
C GLN A 62 3.56 16.47 -12.51
N PRO A 63 3.69 17.80 -12.65
CA PRO A 63 2.75 18.76 -12.07
C PRO A 63 1.31 18.58 -12.55
N ALA A 64 1.09 18.23 -13.82
CA ALA A 64 -0.24 18.00 -14.37
C ALA A 64 -0.98 16.82 -13.69
N ARG A 65 -0.22 15.85 -13.17
CA ARG A 65 -0.72 14.70 -12.39
C ARG A 65 -0.63 14.93 -10.89
N ASN A 66 -0.13 16.09 -10.47
CA ASN A 66 0.15 16.45 -9.10
C ASN A 66 0.96 15.37 -8.36
N ALA A 67 1.99 14.83 -9.03
CA ALA A 67 2.77 13.70 -8.55
C ALA A 67 4.27 13.90 -8.74
N ALA A 68 5.05 13.32 -7.84
CA ALA A 68 6.46 13.02 -8.07
C ALA A 68 6.74 11.59 -7.61
N GLY A 69 7.73 10.94 -8.18
CA GLY A 69 8.01 9.55 -7.89
C GLY A 69 9.24 9.00 -8.59
N CYS A 70 9.56 7.76 -8.30
CA CYS A 70 10.68 7.04 -8.89
C CYS A 70 10.28 5.60 -9.24
N ASP A 71 10.75 5.16 -10.40
CA ASP A 71 10.74 3.78 -10.87
C ASP A 71 12.11 3.14 -10.66
N GLY A 72 12.14 1.84 -10.39
CA GLY A 72 13.35 1.04 -10.28
C GLY A 72 13.38 0.17 -9.03
N ARG A 73 14.55 -0.42 -8.74
CA ARG A 73 14.71 -1.27 -7.55
C ARG A 73 14.70 -0.43 -6.28
N LEU A 74 13.65 -0.56 -5.48
CA LEU A 74 13.53 0.17 -4.21
C LEU A 74 14.20 -0.61 -3.06
N PRO A 75 15.15 -0.01 -2.33
CA PRO A 75 15.76 -0.67 -1.18
C PRO A 75 14.77 -0.85 -0.02
N GLY A 76 14.86 -2.00 0.66
CA GLY A 76 14.02 -2.31 1.82
C GLY A 76 12.58 -2.72 1.50
N THR A 77 12.23 -2.90 0.23
CA THR A 77 10.92 -3.41 -0.21
C THR A 77 11.03 -4.83 -0.78
N PRO A 78 9.90 -5.57 -0.89
CA PRO A 78 9.85 -6.81 -1.67
C PRO A 78 10.27 -6.61 -3.13
N ASP A 79 10.68 -7.71 -3.77
CA ASP A 79 11.24 -7.69 -5.12
C ASP A 79 10.28 -7.18 -6.19
N GLU A 80 8.97 -7.39 -5.99
CA GLU A 80 7.92 -6.94 -6.90
C GLU A 80 7.66 -5.43 -6.85
N VAL A 81 8.14 -4.71 -5.83
CA VAL A 81 7.92 -3.27 -5.71
C VAL A 81 8.93 -2.53 -6.58
N ASP A 82 8.41 -1.80 -7.55
CA ASP A 82 9.19 -1.19 -8.62
C ASP A 82 8.85 0.29 -8.87
N GLU A 83 7.89 0.84 -8.15
CA GLU A 83 7.53 2.26 -8.21
C GLU A 83 7.17 2.80 -6.81
N ILE A 84 7.58 4.05 -6.54
CA ILE A 84 7.12 4.83 -5.39
C ILE A 84 6.63 6.20 -5.85
N ALA A 85 5.49 6.63 -5.32
CA ALA A 85 4.87 7.89 -5.72
C ALA A 85 4.35 8.70 -4.52
N VAL A 86 4.67 9.99 -4.53
CA VAL A 86 4.03 11.01 -3.70
C VAL A 86 3.01 11.79 -4.53
N THR A 87 1.74 11.67 -4.16
CA THR A 87 0.59 12.32 -4.81
C THR A 87 -0.56 12.40 -3.80
N PRO A 88 -1.47 13.40 -3.87
CA PRO A 88 -2.67 13.39 -3.05
C PRO A 88 -3.69 12.33 -3.49
N ASP A 89 -3.60 11.82 -4.71
CA ASP A 89 -4.43 10.72 -5.15
C ASP A 89 -3.98 9.43 -4.51
N SER A 90 -4.68 9.01 -3.45
CA SER A 90 -4.36 7.79 -2.74
C SER A 90 -4.48 6.52 -3.60
N SER A 91 -5.04 6.59 -4.82
CA SER A 91 -5.10 5.46 -5.77
C SER A 91 -3.78 5.16 -6.43
N THR A 92 -2.81 6.06 -6.30
CA THR A 92 -1.50 5.89 -6.89
C THR A 92 -0.38 6.43 -5.99
N ARG A 93 -0.67 6.61 -4.69
CA ARG A 93 0.26 7.12 -3.68
C ARG A 93 0.88 5.94 -2.92
N GLY A 94 2.19 5.91 -2.70
CA GLY A 94 2.86 4.91 -1.87
C GLY A 94 3.75 3.97 -2.67
N LEU A 95 3.88 2.73 -2.19
CA LEU A 95 4.64 1.66 -2.86
C LEU A 95 3.73 0.96 -3.87
N LEU A 96 4.23 0.78 -5.10
CA LEU A 96 3.50 0.14 -6.18
C LEU A 96 4.30 -1.04 -6.75
N ALA A 97 3.56 -2.05 -7.18
CA ALA A 97 4.04 -3.15 -8.00
C ALA A 97 3.26 -3.12 -9.32
N THR A 98 3.83 -2.50 -10.35
CA THR A 98 3.10 -2.10 -11.56
C THR A 98 3.87 -2.44 -12.83
N ALA A 99 3.18 -3.02 -13.81
CA ALA A 99 3.74 -3.17 -15.15
C ALA A 99 3.65 -1.87 -15.98
N ASN A 100 2.93 -0.86 -15.48
CA ASN A 100 2.64 0.40 -16.17
C ASN A 100 3.28 1.57 -15.42
N HIS A 101 4.61 1.61 -15.44
CA HIS A 101 5.41 2.66 -14.81
C HIS A 101 4.97 4.07 -15.24
N ARG A 102 4.92 4.97 -14.27
CA ARG A 102 4.45 6.35 -14.47
C ARG A 102 5.57 7.35 -14.68
N PHE A 103 6.76 7.09 -14.14
CA PHE A 103 7.88 8.03 -14.15
C PHE A 103 8.89 7.72 -15.25
N VAL A 104 8.50 6.86 -16.20
CA VAL A 104 9.23 6.59 -17.44
C VAL A 104 9.00 7.67 -18.51
N LYS A 105 10.08 8.02 -19.20
CA LYS A 105 10.07 9.07 -20.22
C LYS A 105 9.57 8.52 -21.57
N SER A 106 8.65 9.23 -22.22
CA SER A 106 8.05 8.81 -23.50
C SER A 106 9.02 8.76 -24.69
N THR A 107 10.11 9.53 -24.65
CA THR A 107 11.02 9.67 -25.80
C THR A 107 12.10 8.58 -25.90
N GLY A 108 12.17 7.62 -24.96
CA GLY A 108 13.15 6.52 -24.94
C GLY A 108 14.61 6.89 -24.60
N ASN A 109 15.00 8.16 -24.75
CA ASN A 109 16.31 8.65 -24.30
C ASN A 109 16.45 8.62 -22.77
N ALA A 110 17.63 8.27 -22.26
CA ALA A 110 17.96 8.35 -20.85
C ALA A 110 17.65 9.75 -20.28
N ALA A 111 17.19 9.79 -19.02
CA ALA A 111 17.02 11.06 -18.32
C ALA A 111 18.39 11.54 -17.79
N PRO A 112 18.63 12.86 -17.71
CA PRO A 112 19.89 13.37 -17.17
C PRO A 112 20.09 12.97 -15.71
N LEU A 113 21.35 12.78 -15.32
CA LEU A 113 21.72 12.46 -13.95
C LEU A 113 21.56 13.69 -13.03
N LEU A 114 20.78 13.55 -11.95
CA LEU A 114 20.83 14.46 -10.80
C LEU A 114 21.88 13.92 -9.82
N ARG A 115 22.92 14.69 -9.57
CA ARG A 115 24.08 14.24 -8.78
C ARG A 115 23.80 14.36 -7.28
N GLU A 116 24.57 13.62 -6.49
CA GLU A 116 24.56 13.77 -5.03
C GLU A 116 24.78 15.23 -4.60
N GLY A 117 24.04 15.65 -3.58
CA GLY A 117 24.04 17.02 -3.06
C GLY A 117 23.22 18.01 -3.90
N GLN A 118 22.55 17.56 -4.96
CA GLN A 118 21.71 18.41 -5.81
C GLN A 118 20.22 18.21 -5.53
N LYS A 119 19.44 19.26 -5.78
CA LYS A 119 17.98 19.20 -5.83
C LYS A 119 17.40 19.93 -7.02
N ILE A 120 16.21 19.52 -7.42
CA ILE A 120 15.36 20.16 -8.43
C ILE A 120 14.11 20.67 -7.72
N ALA A 121 13.77 21.93 -7.91
CA ALA A 121 12.48 22.50 -7.53
C ALA A 121 11.65 22.74 -8.78
N PHE A 122 10.44 22.19 -8.84
CA PHE A 122 9.56 22.30 -10.01
C PHE A 122 8.08 22.22 -9.60
N GLY A 123 7.33 23.31 -9.82
CA GLY A 123 5.97 23.43 -9.31
C GLY A 123 5.93 23.38 -7.79
N ASP A 124 5.02 22.58 -7.25
CA ASP A 124 4.86 22.34 -5.81
C ASP A 124 5.84 21.30 -5.23
N PHE A 125 6.80 20.81 -6.03
CA PHE A 125 7.67 19.71 -5.64
C PHE A 125 9.12 20.14 -5.55
N GLU A 126 9.83 19.57 -4.57
CA GLU A 126 11.29 19.52 -4.57
C GLU A 126 11.74 18.07 -4.49
N CYS A 127 12.71 17.69 -5.33
CA CYS A 127 13.32 16.37 -5.32
C CYS A 127 14.84 16.49 -5.20
N ALA A 128 15.45 15.70 -4.32
CA ALA A 128 16.87 15.75 -4.01
C ALA A 128 17.51 14.36 -4.04
N VAL A 129 18.79 14.32 -4.40
CA VAL A 129 19.64 13.14 -4.36
C VAL A 129 20.79 13.40 -3.39
N GLY A 130 20.90 12.59 -2.35
CA GLY A 130 21.92 12.66 -1.31
C GLY A 130 22.96 11.55 -1.42
N ALA A 131 23.91 11.58 -0.49
CA ALA A 131 24.88 10.51 -0.30
C ALA A 131 24.18 9.20 0.12
N ASP A 132 24.89 8.09 -0.01
CA ASP A 132 24.46 6.75 0.45
C ASP A 132 23.13 6.30 -0.18
N SER A 133 22.94 6.52 -1.48
CA SER A 133 21.72 6.14 -2.22
C SER A 133 20.44 6.74 -1.63
N PHE A 134 20.52 7.99 -1.15
CA PHE A 134 19.36 8.71 -0.66
C PHE A 134 18.68 9.48 -1.79
N THR A 135 17.39 9.27 -1.97
CA THR A 135 16.54 10.08 -2.85
C THR A 135 15.28 10.47 -2.09
N ALA A 136 14.86 11.72 -2.18
CA ALA A 136 13.63 12.17 -1.54
C ALA A 136 12.91 13.21 -2.41
N CYS A 137 11.58 13.20 -2.35
CA CYS A 137 10.76 14.26 -2.90
C CYS A 137 9.76 14.74 -1.86
N VAL A 138 9.57 16.05 -1.79
CA VAL A 138 8.59 16.71 -0.92
C VAL A 138 7.58 17.48 -1.77
N LYS A 139 6.37 17.63 -1.24
CA LYS A 139 5.30 18.41 -1.86
C LYS A 139 4.77 19.51 -0.91
N GLY A 140 4.68 20.72 -1.45
CA GLY A 140 4.04 21.88 -0.82
C GLY A 140 5.00 22.74 -0.02
N ASP A 141 4.55 23.97 0.25
CA ASP A 141 5.22 24.95 1.12
C ASP A 141 4.17 25.60 2.04
N PRO A 142 4.06 25.18 3.33
CA PRO A 142 4.89 24.18 4.01
C PRO A 142 4.68 22.74 3.47
N VAL A 143 5.67 21.88 3.69
CA VAL A 143 5.62 20.48 3.21
C VAL A 143 4.45 19.73 3.84
N SER A 144 3.67 19.08 2.98
CA SER A 144 2.46 18.34 3.35
C SER A 144 2.53 16.85 3.02
N GLN A 145 3.41 16.44 2.11
CA GLN A 145 3.63 15.05 1.72
C GLN A 145 5.09 14.86 1.29
N TRP A 146 5.60 13.65 1.44
CA TRP A 146 6.95 13.32 1.02
C TRP A 146 7.10 11.83 0.68
N MET A 147 8.17 11.52 -0.04
CA MET A 147 8.70 10.18 -0.20
C MET A 147 10.20 10.17 0.09
N VAL A 148 10.68 9.02 0.56
CA VAL A 148 12.10 8.75 0.82
C VAL A 148 12.42 7.38 0.24
N VAL A 149 13.55 7.28 -0.44
CA VAL A 149 14.20 6.05 -0.89
C VAL A 149 15.60 6.07 -0.31
N SER A 150 15.94 5.05 0.48
CA SER A 150 17.25 4.95 1.11
C SER A 150 17.57 3.49 1.46
N PRO A 151 18.85 3.13 1.69
CA PRO A 151 19.22 1.79 2.17
C PRO A 151 18.58 1.41 3.51
N LYS A 152 18.13 2.38 4.31
CA LYS A 152 17.45 2.15 5.60
C LYS A 152 15.96 1.86 5.44
N GLY A 153 15.40 2.12 4.26
CA GLY A 153 13.99 1.94 3.97
C GLY A 153 13.49 2.90 2.90
N THR A 154 12.40 2.49 2.29
CA THR A 154 11.67 3.25 1.28
C THR A 154 10.23 3.41 1.72
N GLY A 155 9.66 4.60 1.56
CA GLY A 155 8.27 4.85 1.92
C GLY A 155 7.86 6.30 1.78
N ILE A 156 6.64 6.59 2.21
CA ILE A 156 6.02 7.90 2.06
C ILE A 156 5.53 8.44 3.40
N GLY A 157 5.32 9.75 3.45
CA GLY A 157 4.66 10.41 4.56
C GLY A 157 3.78 11.58 4.11
N PRO A 158 3.00 12.17 5.04
CA PRO A 158 2.81 11.70 6.42
C PRO A 158 1.98 10.40 6.46
N ARG A 159 1.92 9.81 7.65
CA ARG A 159 0.91 8.80 7.99
C ARG A 159 -0.48 9.30 7.68
N THR A 160 -1.38 8.36 7.42
CA THR A 160 -2.80 8.63 7.22
C THR A 160 -3.37 9.25 8.50
N PRO A 161 -3.91 10.49 8.44
CA PRO A 161 -4.46 11.16 9.61
C PRO A 161 -5.62 10.38 10.23
N GLY A 162 -5.75 10.42 11.56
CA GLY A 162 -6.90 9.86 12.28
C GLY A 162 -6.87 8.34 12.52
N LEU A 163 -5.85 7.62 12.05
CA LEU A 163 -5.68 6.21 12.39
C LEU A 163 -5.39 6.02 13.88
N ALA A 164 -5.99 4.99 14.48
CA ALA A 164 -5.72 4.63 15.87
C ALA A 164 -4.24 4.20 16.07
N PRO A 165 -3.63 4.47 17.23
CA PRO A 165 -2.27 4.01 17.52
C PRO A 165 -2.12 2.49 17.32
N GLY A 166 -1.09 2.09 16.56
CA GLY A 166 -0.82 0.68 16.26
C GLY A 166 -1.68 0.08 15.14
N PHE A 167 -2.64 0.84 14.58
CA PHE A 167 -3.35 0.40 13.38
C PHE A 167 -2.42 0.48 12.14
N PRO A 168 -2.44 -0.53 11.24
CA PRO A 168 -1.66 -0.50 10.02
C PRO A 168 -2.01 0.72 9.14
N ASP A 169 -0.98 1.40 8.62
CA ASP A 169 -1.19 2.53 7.70
C ASP A 169 -1.26 2.02 6.26
N PRO A 170 -2.29 2.38 5.47
CA PRO A 170 -2.36 1.97 4.06
C PRO A 170 -1.11 2.34 3.25
N ASN A 171 -0.40 3.40 3.62
CA ASN A 171 0.79 3.84 2.92
C ASN A 171 2.01 2.90 3.07
N ASP A 172 1.95 1.97 4.01
CA ASP A 172 2.99 0.96 4.26
C ASP A 172 2.75 -0.34 3.47
N PHE A 173 1.66 -0.41 2.68
CA PHE A 173 1.27 -1.60 1.92
C PHE A 173 1.40 -1.39 0.42
N ILE A 174 1.79 -2.46 -0.28
CA ILE A 174 1.99 -2.49 -1.71
C ILE A 174 0.63 -2.39 -2.42
N LEU A 175 0.53 -1.45 -3.36
CA LEU A 175 -0.58 -1.37 -4.28
C LEU A 175 -0.18 -2.02 -5.61
N GLY A 176 -0.79 -3.16 -5.93
CA GLY A 176 -0.58 -3.85 -7.20
C GLY A 176 -1.60 -3.47 -8.28
N ASP A 177 -1.35 -3.91 -9.51
CA ASP A 177 -2.25 -3.70 -10.67
C ASP A 177 -3.57 -4.51 -10.60
N GLU A 178 -3.67 -5.46 -9.67
CA GLU A 178 -4.85 -6.32 -9.56
C GLU A 178 -6.06 -5.54 -9.01
N THR A 179 -7.18 -5.59 -9.74
CA THR A 179 -8.39 -4.85 -9.37
C THR A 179 -9.30 -5.61 -8.40
N TYR A 180 -9.11 -6.94 -8.26
CA TYR A 180 -9.94 -7.84 -7.45
C TYR A 180 -11.44 -7.80 -7.80
N ILE A 181 -11.77 -7.37 -9.02
CA ILE A 181 -13.13 -7.36 -9.55
C ILE A 181 -13.47 -8.78 -10.06
N VAL A 182 -14.58 -9.35 -9.61
CA VAL A 182 -14.93 -10.77 -9.86
C VAL A 182 -16.00 -10.91 -10.92
N GLY A 183 -15.69 -11.61 -12.02
CA GLY A 183 -16.61 -11.85 -13.13
C GLY A 183 -16.68 -10.69 -14.14
N GLN A 184 -17.74 -10.64 -14.95
CA GLN A 184 -17.97 -9.56 -15.90
C GLN A 184 -19.44 -9.14 -15.89
N GLY A 185 -19.70 -7.83 -15.86
CA GLY A 185 -21.04 -7.28 -16.02
C GLY A 185 -21.15 -5.83 -15.57
N ALA A 186 -22.27 -5.19 -15.93
CA ALA A 186 -22.48 -3.75 -15.74
C ALA A 186 -22.46 -3.28 -14.28
N LYS A 187 -22.63 -4.18 -13.31
CA LYS A 187 -22.58 -3.88 -11.87
C LYS A 187 -21.29 -4.34 -11.19
N ASN A 188 -20.30 -4.78 -11.96
CA ASN A 188 -19.07 -5.33 -11.43
C ASN A 188 -18.06 -4.24 -11.08
N LEU A 189 -18.30 -3.58 -9.95
CA LEU A 189 -17.63 -2.33 -9.58
C LEU A 189 -16.81 -2.43 -8.29
N PHE A 190 -17.03 -3.48 -7.50
CA PHE A 190 -16.47 -3.58 -6.15
C PHE A 190 -15.50 -4.75 -6.04
N PRO A 191 -14.31 -4.53 -5.44
CA PRO A 191 -13.36 -5.60 -5.26
C PRO A 191 -13.89 -6.62 -4.26
N VAL A 192 -13.70 -7.89 -4.55
CA VAL A 192 -13.95 -9.01 -3.65
C VAL A 192 -12.69 -9.87 -3.62
N PHE A 193 -12.16 -10.10 -2.43
CA PHE A 193 -10.87 -10.77 -2.25
C PHE A 193 -10.87 -11.63 -0.99
N THR A 194 -10.04 -12.67 -0.98
CA THR A 194 -9.75 -13.42 0.24
C THR A 194 -8.47 -12.93 0.89
N VAL A 195 -8.29 -13.20 2.17
CA VAL A 195 -7.03 -12.99 2.91
C VAL A 195 -6.68 -14.23 3.71
N GLU A 196 -5.49 -14.25 4.32
CA GLU A 196 -5.18 -15.24 5.35
C GLU A 196 -6.22 -15.21 6.49
N GLY A 197 -6.39 -16.33 7.19
CA GLY A 197 -7.41 -16.45 8.25
C GLY A 197 -8.81 -16.83 7.73
N GLY A 198 -8.98 -17.07 6.43
CA GLY A 198 -10.20 -17.61 5.86
C GLY A 198 -11.34 -16.59 5.71
N LEU A 199 -11.01 -15.30 5.69
CA LEU A 199 -11.96 -14.23 5.46
C LEU A 199 -12.12 -13.97 3.96
N THR A 200 -13.35 -13.69 3.54
CA THR A 200 -13.63 -13.06 2.24
C THR A 200 -14.15 -11.66 2.48
N CYS A 201 -13.50 -10.67 1.88
CA CYS A 201 -13.74 -9.26 2.09
C CYS A 201 -14.24 -8.59 0.82
N SER A 202 -14.99 -7.50 0.98
CA SER A 202 -15.43 -6.66 -0.13
C SER A 202 -15.56 -5.19 0.27
N ILE A 203 -15.32 -4.30 -0.70
CA ILE A 203 -15.41 -2.84 -0.54
C ILE A 203 -16.58 -2.33 -1.41
N MET A 204 -17.79 -2.31 -0.85
CA MET A 204 -19.03 -1.99 -1.55
C MET A 204 -19.50 -0.56 -1.24
N VAL A 205 -18.76 0.43 -1.73
CA VAL A 205 -19.03 1.86 -1.47
C VAL A 205 -19.45 2.57 -2.76
N PHE A 206 -20.74 2.88 -2.89
CA PHE A 206 -21.27 3.72 -3.99
C PHE A 206 -22.35 4.66 -3.43
N SER A 207 -22.00 5.93 -3.22
CA SER A 207 -22.86 6.95 -2.61
C SER A 207 -23.34 6.57 -1.20
N GLY A 208 -22.41 6.05 -0.38
CA GLY A 208 -22.69 5.32 0.86
C GLY A 208 -22.54 3.82 0.63
N GLY A 209 -22.25 3.05 1.69
CA GLY A 209 -22.03 1.62 1.52
C GLY A 209 -21.28 0.98 2.66
N GLU A 210 -20.80 -0.23 2.41
CA GLU A 210 -20.17 -1.04 3.43
C GLU A 210 -18.85 -1.64 2.98
N ILE A 211 -17.93 -1.72 3.92
CA ILE A 211 -16.68 -2.45 3.80
C ILE A 211 -16.73 -3.53 4.85
N GLY A 212 -16.39 -4.76 4.52
CA GLY A 212 -16.45 -5.81 5.52
C GLY A 212 -15.91 -7.13 5.02
N CYS A 213 -15.86 -8.06 5.95
CA CYS A 213 -15.38 -9.42 5.71
C CYS A 213 -16.30 -10.43 6.38
N ASP A 214 -16.59 -11.50 5.65
CA ASP A 214 -17.28 -12.68 6.14
C ASP A 214 -16.26 -13.79 6.42
N GLY A 215 -16.42 -14.51 7.53
CA GLY A 215 -15.63 -15.67 7.88
C GLY A 215 -15.42 -15.85 9.38
N PRO A 216 -14.44 -16.67 9.79
CA PRO A 216 -14.11 -16.85 11.20
C PRO A 216 -13.61 -15.55 11.82
N LEU A 217 -14.19 -15.16 12.96
CA LEU A 217 -13.77 -14.01 13.74
C LEU A 217 -13.08 -14.46 15.03
N PRO A 218 -11.73 -14.45 15.10
CA PRO A 218 -11.01 -14.88 16.30
C PRO A 218 -11.42 -14.08 17.54
N GLY A 219 -11.53 -14.78 18.68
CA GLY A 219 -11.91 -14.16 19.96
C GLY A 219 -13.39 -13.80 20.10
N VAL A 220 -14.22 -14.06 19.09
CA VAL A 220 -15.66 -13.76 19.10
C VAL A 220 -16.45 -15.05 19.35
N ALA A 221 -17.27 -15.08 20.41
CA ALA A 221 -17.88 -16.31 20.93
C ALA A 221 -19.38 -16.48 20.63
N GLY A 222 -20.06 -15.46 20.10
CA GLY A 222 -21.52 -15.46 19.85
C GLY A 222 -21.95 -16.04 18.51
N GLY A 223 -21.01 -16.61 17.74
CA GLY A 223 -21.26 -17.10 16.39
C GLY A 223 -21.39 -16.00 15.34
N GLU A 224 -21.00 -14.77 15.68
CA GLU A 224 -20.78 -13.70 14.71
C GLU A 224 -19.72 -14.12 13.70
N ASN A 225 -19.96 -13.78 12.45
CA ASN A 225 -19.19 -14.22 11.30
C ASN A 225 -18.99 -13.09 10.27
N GLU A 226 -19.37 -11.87 10.61
CA GLU A 226 -19.24 -10.69 9.77
C GLU A 226 -18.66 -9.53 10.59
N VAL A 227 -17.62 -8.88 10.07
CA VAL A 227 -17.13 -7.58 10.54
C VAL A 227 -17.37 -6.54 9.46
N PHE A 228 -17.81 -5.33 9.82
CA PHE A 228 -18.21 -4.32 8.84
C PHE A 228 -17.94 -2.88 9.30
N LEU A 229 -17.83 -2.00 8.31
CA LEU A 229 -17.94 -0.55 8.39
C LEU A 229 -19.14 -0.15 7.55
N GLN A 230 -20.10 0.56 8.12
CA GLN A 230 -21.18 1.22 7.37
C GLN A 230 -20.85 2.69 7.21
N LEU A 231 -20.97 3.21 5.99
CA LEU A 231 -20.59 4.58 5.64
C LEU A 231 -21.79 5.36 5.07
N PRO A 232 -22.24 6.46 5.73
CA PRO A 232 -21.99 6.78 7.14
C PRO A 232 -22.70 5.77 8.05
N GLY A 233 -22.17 5.54 9.25
CA GLY A 233 -22.78 4.61 10.20
C GLY A 233 -21.79 3.93 11.14
N ALA A 234 -22.22 2.80 11.69
CA ALA A 234 -21.45 2.07 12.68
C ALA A 234 -20.36 1.20 12.06
N ALA A 235 -19.29 0.99 12.81
CA ALA A 235 -18.39 -0.15 12.66
C ALA A 235 -18.76 -1.22 13.70
N GLY A 236 -18.76 -2.50 13.33
CA GLY A 236 -19.14 -3.55 14.26
C GLY A 236 -18.92 -4.97 13.76
N ILE A 237 -19.30 -5.91 14.62
CA ILE A 237 -19.40 -7.33 14.31
C ILE A 237 -20.86 -7.76 14.42
N ARG A 238 -21.27 -8.72 13.59
CA ARG A 238 -22.60 -9.30 13.68
C ARG A 238 -22.63 -10.71 13.14
N ARG A 239 -23.73 -11.40 13.42
CA ARG A 239 -24.06 -12.68 12.80
C ARG A 239 -24.92 -12.43 11.57
N THR A 240 -24.61 -13.11 10.47
CA THR A 240 -25.39 -13.10 9.24
C THR A 240 -25.52 -14.52 8.69
N ASP A 241 -26.71 -14.88 8.22
CA ASP A 241 -26.93 -16.07 7.39
C ASP A 241 -26.80 -15.76 5.89
N VAL A 242 -26.59 -14.48 5.55
CA VAL A 242 -26.44 -13.96 4.19
C VAL A 242 -25.08 -13.23 4.11
N PRO A 243 -23.96 -13.98 3.99
CA PRO A 243 -22.62 -13.42 3.92
C PRO A 243 -22.44 -12.66 2.60
N ARG A 244 -22.70 -11.36 2.64
CA ARG A 244 -22.73 -10.49 1.46
C ARG A 244 -21.33 -10.14 0.95
N PHE A 245 -20.33 -10.06 1.82
CA PHE A 245 -18.95 -9.77 1.45
C PHE A 245 -18.29 -10.98 0.77
N ALA A 246 -18.75 -12.20 1.06
CA ALA A 246 -18.33 -13.42 0.40
C ALA A 246 -19.08 -13.75 -0.90
N ARG A 247 -20.08 -12.95 -1.29
CA ARG A 247 -20.95 -13.24 -2.45
C ARG A 247 -20.74 -12.18 -3.54
N PRO A 248 -19.79 -12.39 -4.48
CA PRO A 248 -19.62 -11.47 -5.59
C PRO A 248 -20.91 -11.40 -6.44
N ALA A 249 -21.16 -10.23 -7.03
CA ALA A 249 -22.36 -9.99 -7.84
C ALA A 249 -22.41 -10.85 -9.12
N TYR A 250 -21.25 -11.34 -9.57
CA TYR A 250 -21.08 -12.18 -10.74
C TYR A 250 -20.24 -13.42 -10.39
N PRO A 251 -20.46 -14.56 -11.08
CA PRO A 251 -19.65 -15.74 -10.87
C PRO A 251 -18.21 -15.50 -11.34
N GLY A 252 -17.24 -16.03 -10.60
CA GLY A 252 -15.82 -15.93 -10.92
C GLY A 252 -14.94 -16.39 -9.78
N ALA A 253 -13.64 -16.48 -10.05
CA ALA A 253 -12.66 -16.77 -9.01
C ALA A 253 -12.44 -15.52 -8.14
N VAL A 254 -12.56 -15.69 -6.82
CA VAL A 254 -12.15 -14.68 -5.84
C VAL A 254 -10.66 -14.89 -5.58
N LYS A 255 -9.85 -13.87 -5.87
CA LYS A 255 -8.39 -13.93 -5.68
C LYS A 255 -8.03 -13.60 -4.24
N GLN A 256 -6.91 -14.16 -3.77
CA GLN A 256 -6.34 -13.82 -2.48
C GLN A 256 -5.48 -12.57 -2.60
N LEU A 257 -5.69 -11.61 -1.69
CA LEU A 257 -4.79 -10.49 -1.48
C LEU A 257 -3.58 -10.95 -0.66
N PRO A 258 -2.34 -10.87 -1.20
CA PRO A 258 -1.16 -11.32 -0.47
C PRO A 258 -0.87 -10.43 0.74
N VAL A 259 -0.32 -11.01 1.81
CA VAL A 259 0.12 -10.25 2.99
C VAL A 259 1.10 -9.16 2.56
N GLY A 260 0.96 -7.96 3.13
CA GLY A 260 1.76 -6.78 2.76
C GLY A 260 1.21 -5.99 1.58
N HIS A 261 0.14 -6.46 0.94
CA HIS A 261 -0.59 -5.72 -0.09
C HIS A 261 -1.86 -5.08 0.45
N ARG A 262 -2.35 -4.08 -0.29
CA ARG A 262 -3.66 -3.49 -0.09
C ARG A 262 -4.51 -3.50 -1.35
N VAL A 263 -5.82 -3.49 -1.15
CA VAL A 263 -6.85 -3.23 -2.16
C VAL A 263 -7.56 -1.95 -1.80
N ARG A 264 -7.83 -1.15 -2.82
CA ARG A 264 -8.49 0.13 -2.68
C ARG A 264 -9.93 0.07 -3.18
N GLY A 265 -10.80 0.79 -2.50
CA GLY A 265 -12.06 1.26 -3.05
C GLY A 265 -12.20 2.78 -2.93
N ILE A 266 -13.39 3.30 -3.19
CA ILE A 266 -13.65 4.74 -3.11
C ILE A 266 -13.50 5.18 -1.64
N GLY A 267 -12.49 6.01 -1.36
CA GLY A 267 -12.24 6.56 -0.01
C GLY A 267 -11.87 5.52 1.05
N SER A 268 -11.44 4.33 0.64
CA SER A 268 -11.21 3.19 1.53
C SER A 268 -10.09 2.27 1.07
N ASP A 269 -9.45 1.62 2.03
CA ASP A 269 -8.35 0.70 1.82
C ASP A 269 -8.52 -0.52 2.73
N CYS A 270 -8.26 -1.70 2.20
CA CYS A 270 -8.12 -2.93 2.97
C CYS A 270 -6.74 -3.54 2.74
N MET A 271 -6.06 -3.84 3.83
CA MET A 271 -4.68 -4.31 3.89
C MET A 271 -4.66 -5.74 4.38
N ALA A 272 -4.02 -6.64 3.63
CA ALA A 272 -3.77 -7.99 4.09
C ALA A 272 -2.61 -7.99 5.08
N ILE A 273 -2.91 -8.37 6.32
CA ILE A 273 -1.92 -8.52 7.42
C ILE A 273 -1.76 -10.00 7.75
N PRO A 274 -0.68 -10.41 8.42
CA PRO A 274 -0.50 -11.82 8.77
C PRO A 274 -1.71 -12.39 9.53
N GLY A 275 -2.31 -13.44 8.98
CA GLY A 275 -3.47 -14.11 9.56
C GLY A 275 -4.77 -13.29 9.59
N GLY A 276 -4.89 -12.21 8.82
CA GLY A 276 -6.13 -11.44 8.76
C GLY A 276 -6.11 -10.21 7.85
N VAL A 277 -6.83 -9.18 8.26
CA VAL A 277 -7.07 -7.96 7.45
C VAL A 277 -7.25 -6.73 8.33
N ALA A 278 -6.85 -5.59 7.80
CA ALA A 278 -7.12 -4.28 8.37
C ALA A 278 -7.81 -3.43 7.30
N CYS A 279 -9.00 -2.91 7.56
CA CYS A 279 -9.72 -2.05 6.62
C CYS A 279 -9.98 -0.68 7.23
N THR A 280 -9.89 0.36 6.42
CA THR A 280 -10.13 1.74 6.82
C THR A 280 -10.87 2.50 5.72
N ALA A 281 -11.65 3.49 6.13
CA ALA A 281 -12.31 4.43 5.26
C ALA A 281 -12.35 5.80 5.90
N THR A 282 -12.31 6.84 5.07
CA THR A 282 -12.50 8.22 5.52
C THR A 282 -13.72 8.81 4.85
N LEU A 283 -14.67 9.31 5.64
CA LEU A 283 -15.86 10.01 5.17
C LEU A 283 -16.02 11.29 6.00
N ASP A 284 -16.10 12.43 5.32
CA ASP A 284 -16.21 13.77 5.94
C ASP A 284 -15.15 14.03 7.03
N GLY A 285 -13.93 13.53 6.81
CA GLY A 285 -12.80 13.67 7.74
C GLY A 285 -12.83 12.72 8.94
N VAL A 286 -13.86 11.88 9.06
CA VAL A 286 -13.97 10.85 10.10
C VAL A 286 -13.41 9.53 9.57
N VAL A 287 -12.53 8.91 10.35
CA VAL A 287 -11.94 7.59 10.05
C VAL A 287 -12.81 6.50 10.67
N TYR A 288 -13.17 5.52 9.86
CA TYR A 288 -13.83 4.28 10.24
C TYR A 288 -12.91 3.13 9.88
N ALA A 289 -12.74 2.17 10.77
CA ALA A 289 -11.83 1.08 10.51
C ALA A 289 -12.09 -0.14 11.40
N PHE A 290 -11.65 -1.29 10.90
CA PHE A 290 -11.61 -2.52 11.66
C PHE A 290 -10.32 -3.28 11.40
N GLN A 291 -9.98 -4.16 12.33
CA GLN A 291 -8.87 -5.07 12.21
C GLN A 291 -9.31 -6.46 12.68
N VAL A 292 -9.02 -7.47 11.88
CA VAL A 292 -9.11 -8.88 12.26
C VAL A 292 -7.71 -9.45 12.29
N THR A 293 -7.33 -10.01 13.44
CA THR A 293 -6.03 -10.66 13.65
C THR A 293 -6.25 -12.03 14.27
N PRO A 294 -5.23 -12.91 14.32
CA PRO A 294 -5.31 -14.15 15.10
C PRO A 294 -5.64 -13.96 16.58
N LYS A 295 -5.41 -12.75 17.14
CA LYS A 295 -5.68 -12.43 18.55
C LYS A 295 -7.10 -11.95 18.81
N GLY A 296 -7.81 -11.48 17.80
CA GLY A 296 -9.09 -10.82 18.01
C GLY A 296 -9.54 -9.92 16.86
N VAL A 297 -10.74 -9.38 17.02
CA VAL A 297 -11.34 -8.36 16.16
C VAL A 297 -11.46 -7.04 16.93
N SER A 298 -11.15 -5.92 16.28
CA SER A 298 -11.35 -4.58 16.81
C SER A 298 -11.96 -3.66 15.76
N THR A 299 -12.83 -2.74 16.18
CA THR A 299 -13.46 -1.72 15.34
C THR A 299 -13.29 -0.34 15.98
N TYR A 300 -13.18 0.72 15.18
CA TYR A 300 -13.10 2.11 15.63
C TYR A 300 -13.69 3.04 14.57
N GLY A 301 -14.28 4.14 15.03
CA GLY A 301 -15.09 5.03 14.19
C GLY A 301 -16.55 4.58 14.09
N GLY A 302 -17.46 5.56 14.14
CA GLY A 302 -18.89 5.36 14.39
C GLY A 302 -19.34 6.10 15.63
#